data_AF-A0A483ASD7-F1
#
_entry.id   AF-A0A483ASD7-F1
#
_cell.length_a   1.000
_cell.length_b   1.000
_cell.length_c   1.000
_cell.angle_alpha   90.00
_cell.angle_beta   90.00
_cell.angle_gamma   90.00
#
_symmetry.space_group_name_H-M   'P 1'
#
loop_
_entity.id
_entity.type
_entity.pdbx_description
1 polymer ?
#
loop_
_entity_poly.entity_id
_entity_poly.type
_entity_poly.pdbx_seq_one_letter_code
_entity_poly.pdbx_strand_id
1 'polypeptide(L)'
;MNKKKKKLTRQRLMTLLNYNEHTGFFTNKISRGRVSSGELAGTIDGGGYVQIKIDDVIHFGHRLALMYKGIDISESNLVIDHKNHIRHDNRYSNIRILTQADNCSNRSRSVRNKSGFTGVSIRVGQKLTTYEVSVRKRNKGIYKRFTNIEEAVLFRNKIYIDLGFSVRHGEPKKKQITILEYRALFNCQVGVN
;
A
#
# COMPACT_ATOMS: atom_id res chain seq x y z
N MET A 1 27.35 -25.30 6.40
CA MET A 1 26.79 -25.55 5.04
C MET A 1 25.61 -24.62 4.79
N ASN A 2 25.76 -23.64 3.90
CA ASN A 2 24.72 -22.67 3.58
C ASN A 2 23.77 -23.28 2.53
N LYS A 3 22.72 -24.00 2.96
CA LYS A 3 21.71 -24.53 2.04
C LYS A 3 21.05 -23.33 1.35
N LYS A 4 21.22 -23.18 0.03
CA LYS A 4 20.44 -22.22 -0.78
C LYS A 4 18.97 -22.42 -0.43
N LYS A 5 18.33 -21.41 0.17
CA LYS A 5 16.91 -21.44 0.51
C LYS A 5 16.12 -21.64 -0.78
N LYS A 6 15.32 -22.71 -0.84
CA LYS A 6 14.51 -23.05 -2.02
C LYS A 6 13.47 -21.94 -2.23
N LYS A 7 13.37 -21.39 -3.45
CA LYS A 7 12.36 -20.38 -3.81
C LYS A 7 10.97 -20.98 -3.57
N LEU A 8 10.10 -20.25 -2.87
CA LEU A 8 8.72 -20.66 -2.64
C LEU A 8 7.99 -20.77 -3.99
N THR A 9 7.36 -21.92 -4.24
CA THR A 9 6.52 -22.13 -5.42
C THR A 9 5.06 -21.90 -5.09
N ARG A 10 4.24 -21.55 -6.10
CA ARG A 10 2.79 -21.44 -5.96
C ARG A 10 2.16 -22.74 -5.45
N GLN A 11 2.59 -23.88 -5.97
CA GLN A 11 2.11 -25.18 -5.51
C GLN A 11 2.37 -25.36 -4.01
N ARG A 12 3.60 -25.07 -3.55
CA ARG A 12 3.96 -25.17 -2.13
C ARG A 12 3.13 -24.22 -1.27
N LEU A 13 2.90 -22.98 -1.73
CA LEU A 13 2.02 -22.02 -1.06
C LEU A 13 0.60 -22.59 -0.90
N MET A 14 0.01 -23.12 -1.98
CA MET A 14 -1.36 -23.63 -2.00
C MET A 14 -1.56 -24.92 -1.20
N THR A 15 -0.49 -25.72 -1.02
CA THR A 15 -0.50 -26.87 -0.11
C THR A 15 -0.58 -26.43 1.35
N LEU A 16 0.07 -25.31 1.69
CA LEU A 16 0.25 -24.89 3.08
C LEU A 16 -0.84 -23.92 3.57
N LEU A 17 -1.35 -23.06 2.68
CA LEU A 17 -2.24 -21.96 3.03
C LEU A 17 -3.48 -21.95 2.15
N ASN A 18 -4.57 -21.47 2.73
CA ASN A 18 -5.77 -21.07 2.02
C ASN A 18 -5.80 -19.54 1.96
N TYR A 19 -6.23 -18.98 0.83
CA TYR A 19 -6.39 -17.54 0.64
C TYR A 19 -7.84 -17.23 0.29
N ASN A 20 -8.47 -16.34 1.04
CA ASN A 20 -9.82 -15.86 0.76
C ASN A 20 -9.74 -14.55 -0.01
N GLU A 21 -10.22 -14.52 -1.25
CA GLU A 21 -10.12 -13.36 -2.14
C GLU A 21 -11.06 -12.21 -1.72
N HIS A 22 -12.17 -12.53 -1.07
CA HIS A 22 -13.17 -11.56 -0.62
C HIS A 22 -12.72 -10.82 0.64
N THR A 23 -11.94 -11.47 1.49
CA THR A 23 -11.49 -10.90 2.76
C THR A 23 -10.01 -10.51 2.75
N GLY A 24 -9.21 -11.15 1.92
CA GLY A 24 -7.76 -10.95 1.84
C GLY A 24 -6.97 -11.71 2.90
N PHE A 25 -7.63 -12.52 3.73
CA PHE A 25 -6.98 -13.30 4.79
C PHE A 25 -6.37 -14.59 4.25
N PHE A 26 -5.29 -15.02 4.92
CA PHE A 26 -4.71 -16.34 4.74
C PHE A 26 -4.99 -17.18 5.98
N THR A 27 -5.31 -18.46 5.81
CA THR A 27 -5.40 -19.43 6.91
C THR A 27 -4.50 -20.63 6.65
N ASN A 28 -4.03 -21.29 7.71
CA ASN A 28 -3.23 -22.51 7.57
C ASN A 28 -4.13 -23.66 7.11
N LYS A 29 -3.73 -24.38 6.06
CA LYS A 29 -4.45 -25.59 5.59
C LYS A 29 -4.10 -26.86 6.37
N ILE A 30 -2.92 -26.88 6.96
CA ILE A 30 -2.39 -28.02 7.70
C ILE A 30 -1.81 -27.53 9.02
N SER A 31 -1.91 -28.38 10.04
CA SER A 31 -1.21 -28.17 11.30
C SER A 31 0.28 -28.44 11.12
N ARG A 32 1.14 -27.56 11.65
CA ARG A 32 2.61 -27.71 11.58
C ARG A 32 3.29 -26.98 12.73
N GLY A 33 4.06 -27.71 13.53
CA GLY A 33 4.70 -27.14 14.72
C GLY A 33 3.67 -26.50 15.66
N ARG A 34 3.76 -25.19 15.85
CA ARG A 34 2.86 -24.42 16.74
C ARG A 34 1.61 -23.85 16.06
N VAL A 35 1.45 -23.99 14.75
CA VAL A 35 0.26 -23.47 14.05
C VAL A 35 -0.75 -24.58 13.79
N SER A 36 -2.02 -24.26 14.01
CA SER A 36 -3.13 -25.17 13.80
C SER A 36 -3.78 -24.95 12.44
N SER A 37 -4.30 -26.02 11.84
CA SER A 37 -5.16 -25.90 10.65
C SER A 37 -6.37 -25.00 10.94
N GLY A 38 -6.77 -24.20 9.95
CA GLY A 38 -7.86 -23.22 10.04
C GLY A 38 -7.47 -21.87 10.65
N GLU A 39 -6.39 -21.79 11.42
CA GLU A 39 -5.97 -20.55 12.09
C GLU A 39 -5.45 -19.50 11.09
N LEU A 40 -5.66 -18.22 11.42
CA LEU A 40 -5.08 -17.08 10.69
C LEU A 40 -3.57 -17.23 10.50
N ALA A 41 -3.13 -17.15 9.25
CA ALA A 41 -1.72 -17.19 8.89
C ALA A 41 -1.14 -15.78 8.83
N GLY A 42 -0.08 -15.55 9.61
CA GLY A 42 0.70 -14.33 9.60
C GLY A 42 0.38 -13.34 10.72
N THR A 43 1.14 -12.25 10.71
CA THR A 43 1.00 -11.15 11.66
C THR A 43 1.25 -9.82 10.95
N ILE A 44 0.86 -8.72 11.57
CA ILE A 44 1.18 -7.37 11.10
C ILE A 44 2.57 -6.96 11.59
N ASP A 45 3.37 -6.36 10.70
CA ASP A 45 4.65 -5.73 11.04
C ASP A 45 4.50 -4.28 11.49
N GLY A 46 5.60 -3.65 11.94
CA GLY A 46 5.59 -2.24 12.35
C GLY A 46 5.22 -1.24 11.23
N GLY A 47 5.23 -1.69 9.97
CA GLY A 47 4.73 -0.94 8.83
C GLY A 47 3.24 -1.15 8.54
N GLY A 48 2.54 -2.08 9.19
CA GLY A 48 1.16 -2.42 8.87
C GLY A 48 1.02 -3.48 7.77
N TYR A 49 2.11 -4.04 7.24
CA TYR A 49 2.05 -5.12 6.26
C TYR A 49 1.85 -6.46 6.94
N VAL A 50 1.02 -7.31 6.34
CA VAL A 50 0.90 -8.71 6.76
C VAL A 50 2.15 -9.47 6.32
N GLN A 51 2.78 -10.16 7.25
CA GLN A 51 3.94 -11.01 7.05
C GLN A 51 3.60 -12.46 7.43
N ILE A 52 3.93 -13.41 6.56
CA ILE A 52 3.69 -14.83 6.75
C ILE A 52 5.01 -15.57 6.59
N LYS A 53 5.38 -16.37 7.60
CA LYS A 53 6.58 -17.20 7.56
C LYS A 53 6.26 -18.55 6.93
N ILE A 54 6.95 -18.90 5.84
CA ILE A 54 6.84 -20.18 5.12
C ILE A 54 8.24 -20.72 4.91
N ASP A 55 8.49 -21.98 5.28
CA ASP A 55 9.77 -22.67 5.07
C ASP A 55 10.98 -21.80 5.52
N ASP A 56 10.88 -21.16 6.69
CA ASP A 56 11.88 -20.25 7.28
C ASP A 56 12.19 -18.96 6.53
N VAL A 57 11.26 -18.51 5.70
CA VAL A 57 11.32 -17.23 4.98
C VAL A 57 10.06 -16.41 5.25
N ILE A 58 10.25 -15.13 5.54
CA ILE A 58 9.15 -14.18 5.68
C ILE A 58 8.73 -13.69 4.30
N HIS A 59 7.42 -13.78 4.03
CA HIS A 59 6.80 -13.29 2.81
C HIS A 59 5.70 -12.28 3.15
N PHE A 60 5.55 -11.24 2.32
CA PHE A 60 4.46 -10.29 2.48
C PHE A 60 3.13 -10.83 1.94
N GLY A 61 2.04 -10.64 2.66
CA GLY A 61 0.70 -11.14 2.32
C GLY A 61 0.22 -10.69 0.94
N HIS A 62 0.43 -9.42 0.58
CA HIS A 62 0.07 -8.91 -0.74
C HIS A 62 0.85 -9.60 -1.90
N ARG A 63 2.11 -10.00 -1.67
CA ARG A 63 2.89 -10.79 -2.65
C ARG A 63 2.38 -12.22 -2.74
N LEU A 64 2.06 -12.82 -1.60
CA LEU A 64 1.48 -14.17 -1.55
C LEU A 64 0.10 -14.20 -2.23
N ALA A 65 -0.69 -13.13 -2.13
CA ALA A 65 -2.00 -13.04 -2.78
C ALA A 65 -1.86 -13.11 -4.31
N LEU A 66 -0.93 -12.33 -4.88
CA LEU A 66 -0.63 -12.40 -6.32
C LEU A 66 -0.10 -13.78 -6.73
N MET A 67 0.84 -14.34 -5.98
CA MET A 67 1.38 -15.68 -6.26
C MET A 67 0.28 -16.76 -6.22
N TYR A 68 -0.66 -16.68 -5.26
CA TYR A 68 -1.80 -17.59 -5.17
C TYR A 68 -2.67 -17.53 -6.43
N LYS A 69 -2.90 -16.31 -6.96
CA LYS A 69 -3.58 -16.06 -8.24
C LYS A 69 -2.78 -16.44 -9.49
N GLY A 70 -1.52 -16.89 -9.33
CA GLY A 70 -0.67 -17.29 -10.46
C GLY A 70 0.10 -16.13 -11.11
N ILE A 71 0.16 -14.97 -10.47
CA ILE A 71 0.89 -13.81 -10.98
C ILE A 71 2.28 -13.80 -10.36
N ASP A 72 3.30 -14.03 -11.18
CA ASP A 72 4.70 -13.90 -10.78
C ASP A 72 5.23 -12.49 -11.11
N ILE A 73 5.74 -11.81 -10.10
CA ILE A 73 6.37 -10.49 -10.22
C ILE A 73 7.86 -10.51 -9.84
N SER A 74 8.42 -11.69 -9.58
CA SER A 74 9.75 -11.85 -8.99
C SER A 74 10.91 -11.36 -9.88
N GLU A 75 10.65 -11.15 -11.17
CA GLU A 75 11.66 -10.69 -12.15
C GLU A 75 11.40 -9.27 -12.68
N SER A 76 10.40 -8.57 -12.12
CA SER A 76 9.97 -7.26 -12.63
C SER A 76 10.41 -6.12 -11.72
N ASN A 77 10.76 -4.96 -12.30
CA ASN A 77 10.97 -3.69 -11.56
C ASN A 77 9.65 -3.09 -11.03
N LEU A 78 8.61 -3.91 -10.93
CA LEU A 78 7.28 -3.52 -10.51
C LEU A 78 7.16 -3.60 -8.99
N VAL A 79 6.34 -2.72 -8.44
CA VAL A 79 6.00 -2.64 -7.04
C VAL A 79 4.51 -2.91 -6.86
N ILE A 80 4.18 -3.50 -5.72
CA ILE A 80 2.79 -3.75 -5.36
C ILE A 80 2.32 -2.62 -4.45
N ASP A 81 1.16 -2.07 -4.75
CA ASP A 81 0.51 -1.03 -3.96
C ASP A 81 -0.94 -1.41 -3.62
N HIS A 82 -1.42 -0.91 -2.48
CA HIS A 82 -2.78 -1.10 -1.99
C HIS A 82 -3.63 0.10 -2.39
N LYS A 83 -4.64 -0.11 -3.22
CA LYS A 83 -5.50 0.96 -3.78
C LYS A 83 -6.13 1.83 -2.68
N ASN A 84 -6.49 1.25 -1.54
CA ASN A 84 -7.12 1.94 -0.42
C ASN A 84 -6.15 2.44 0.67
N HIS A 85 -4.83 2.28 0.48
CA HIS A 85 -3.77 2.59 1.45
C HIS A 85 -3.83 1.80 2.77
N ILE A 86 -4.58 0.70 2.81
CA ILE A 86 -4.68 -0.20 3.95
C ILE A 86 -3.78 -1.42 3.66
N ARG A 87 -2.63 -1.50 4.33
CA ARG A 87 -1.55 -2.45 3.99
C ARG A 87 -1.84 -3.90 4.37
N HIS A 88 -2.78 -4.10 5.29
CA HIS A 88 -3.24 -5.44 5.69
C HIS A 88 -4.41 -5.95 4.84
N ASP A 89 -5.05 -5.08 4.05
CA ASP A 89 -6.13 -5.47 3.14
C ASP A 89 -5.56 -6.07 1.85
N ASN A 90 -5.22 -7.35 1.93
CA ASN A 90 -4.61 -8.09 0.84
C ASN A 90 -5.63 -8.69 -0.14
N ARG A 91 -6.87 -8.17 -0.20
CA ARG A 91 -7.85 -8.60 -1.23
C ARG A 91 -7.26 -8.36 -2.61
N TYR A 92 -7.38 -9.34 -3.51
CA TYR A 92 -6.83 -9.24 -4.86
C TYR A 92 -7.37 -8.01 -5.60
N SER A 93 -8.65 -7.71 -5.42
CA SER A 93 -9.31 -6.52 -5.98
C SER A 93 -8.73 -5.19 -5.47
N ASN A 94 -8.13 -5.17 -4.27
CA ASN A 94 -7.53 -4.00 -3.63
C ASN A 94 -6.03 -3.84 -3.97
N ILE A 95 -5.39 -4.84 -4.56
CA ILE A 95 -3.98 -4.80 -4.92
C ILE A 95 -3.83 -4.29 -6.37
N ARG A 96 -2.75 -3.55 -6.64
CA ARG A 96 -2.32 -3.17 -8.01
C ARG A 96 -0.81 -3.30 -8.17
N ILE A 97 -0.39 -3.56 -9.39
CA ILE A 97 1.01 -3.61 -9.81
C ILE A 97 1.34 -2.29 -10.50
N LEU A 98 2.40 -1.61 -10.07
CA LEU A 98 2.82 -0.31 -10.57
C LEU A 98 4.32 -0.34 -10.88
N THR A 99 4.79 0.63 -11.67
CA THR A 99 6.22 0.93 -11.72
C THR A 99 6.65 1.67 -10.45
N GLN A 100 7.95 1.63 -10.09
CA GLN A 100 8.46 2.43 -8.96
C GLN A 100 8.17 3.92 -9.12
N ALA A 101 8.26 4.44 -10.35
CA ALA A 101 7.99 5.85 -10.67
C ALA A 101 6.53 6.22 -10.41
N ASP A 102 5.59 5.36 -10.81
CA ASP A 102 4.16 5.61 -10.59
C ASP A 102 3.79 5.49 -9.11
N ASN A 103 4.37 4.53 -8.38
CA ASN A 103 4.19 4.42 -6.93
C ASN A 103 4.73 5.65 -6.18
N CYS A 104 5.92 6.12 -6.55
CA CYS A 104 6.51 7.33 -5.99
C CYS A 104 5.68 8.59 -6.28
N SER A 105 4.92 8.58 -7.38
CA SER A 105 3.98 9.63 -7.76
C SER A 105 2.66 9.56 -6.98
N ASN A 106 2.37 8.48 -6.24
CA ASN A 106 1.15 8.31 -5.43
C ASN A 106 1.42 8.49 -3.92
N ARG A 107 2.45 9.26 -3.57
CA ARG A 107 2.80 9.49 -2.16
C ARG A 107 1.73 10.29 -1.42
N SER A 108 1.50 9.89 -0.17
CA SER A 108 0.70 10.65 0.79
C SER A 108 1.31 12.02 1.09
N ARG A 109 0.48 12.96 1.54
CA ARG A 109 0.95 14.29 1.98
C ARG A 109 1.96 14.15 3.10
N SER A 110 3.05 14.91 2.99
CA SER A 110 4.06 14.99 4.06
C SER A 110 3.44 15.60 5.32
N VAL A 111 3.78 15.05 6.50
CA VAL A 111 3.39 15.63 7.80
C VAL A 111 3.94 17.04 8.01
N ARG A 112 5.00 17.41 7.29
CA ARG A 112 5.61 18.75 7.31
C ARG A 112 4.93 19.74 6.34
N ASN A 113 3.94 19.31 5.57
CA ASN A 113 3.23 20.17 4.63
C ASN A 113 2.32 21.13 5.41
N LYS A 114 2.66 22.42 5.41
CA LYS A 114 1.95 23.47 6.13
C LYS A 114 0.70 23.99 5.42
N SER A 115 0.57 23.76 4.11
CA SER A 115 -0.58 24.24 3.32
C SER A 115 -1.81 23.34 3.45
N GLY A 116 -1.63 22.08 3.88
CA GLY A 116 -2.67 21.06 3.78
C GLY A 116 -2.84 20.52 2.36
N PHE A 117 -2.13 21.02 1.35
CA PHE A 117 -2.31 20.58 -0.04
C PHE A 117 -0.97 20.19 -0.64
N THR A 118 -0.84 18.92 -1.04
CA THR A 118 0.36 18.47 -1.75
C THR A 118 0.47 19.20 -3.09
N GLY A 119 1.67 19.67 -3.43
CA GLY A 119 1.90 20.50 -4.61
C GLY A 119 1.61 21.99 -4.41
N VAL A 120 1.16 22.41 -3.21
CA VAL A 120 0.97 23.82 -2.84
C VAL A 120 1.83 24.13 -1.62
N SER A 121 2.61 25.21 -1.67
CA SER A 121 3.47 25.68 -0.56
C SER A 121 3.06 27.08 -0.13
N ILE A 122 3.06 27.33 1.19
CA ILE A 122 2.83 28.67 1.74
C ILE A 122 4.17 29.41 1.80
N ARG A 123 4.20 30.63 1.29
CA ARG A 123 5.30 31.57 1.43
C ARG A 123 4.82 32.79 2.20
N VAL A 124 5.22 32.88 3.46
CA VAL A 124 4.94 34.03 4.31
C VAL A 124 6.01 35.09 4.03
N GLY A 125 5.62 36.17 3.37
CA GLY A 125 6.45 37.36 3.17
C GLY A 125 6.20 38.41 4.25
N GLN A 126 7.02 39.47 4.28
CA GLN A 126 6.85 40.57 5.24
C GLN A 126 5.56 41.37 5.05
N LYS A 127 5.08 41.51 3.80
CA LYS A 127 3.89 42.29 3.46
C LYS A 127 2.64 41.45 3.17
N LEU A 128 2.82 40.24 2.64
CA LEU A 128 1.70 39.37 2.26
C LEU A 128 2.12 37.90 2.24
N THR A 129 1.14 37.02 2.40
CA THR A 129 1.30 35.58 2.23
C THR A 129 0.93 35.18 0.79
N THR A 130 1.78 34.38 0.15
CA THR A 130 1.49 33.80 -1.18
C THR A 130 1.46 32.28 -1.13
N TYR A 131 0.80 31.71 -2.13
CA TYR A 131 0.65 30.27 -2.32
C TYR A 131 1.31 29.88 -3.63
N GLU A 132 2.31 29.01 -3.56
CA GLU A 132 3.06 28.53 -4.72
C GLU A 132 2.61 27.12 -5.08
N VAL A 133 2.07 26.96 -6.28
CA VAL A 133 1.81 25.66 -6.89
C VAL A 133 3.07 25.21 -7.62
N SER A 134 3.59 24.04 -7.27
CA SER A 134 4.72 23.39 -7.93
C SER A 134 4.40 21.92 -8.13
N VAL A 135 4.20 21.53 -9.38
CA VAL A 135 3.84 20.16 -9.76
C VAL A 135 4.87 19.66 -10.77
N ARG A 136 5.44 18.49 -10.48
CA ARG A 136 6.38 17.82 -11.39
C ARG A 136 5.96 16.37 -11.59
N LYS A 137 5.90 15.93 -12.85
CA LYS A 137 5.71 14.53 -13.21
C LYS A 137 6.52 14.20 -14.46
N ARG A 138 7.41 13.22 -14.35
CA ARG A 138 8.34 12.83 -15.44
C ARG A 138 9.10 14.07 -15.95
N ASN A 139 8.93 14.42 -17.22
CA ASN A 139 9.63 15.53 -17.88
C ASN A 139 8.84 16.85 -17.88
N LYS A 140 7.66 16.90 -17.23
CA LYS A 140 6.83 18.11 -17.15
C LYS A 140 6.89 18.70 -15.74
N GLY A 141 7.18 19.99 -15.66
CA GLY A 141 7.17 20.80 -14.44
C GLY A 141 6.32 22.04 -14.65
N ILE A 142 5.39 22.31 -13.74
CA ILE A 142 4.49 23.47 -13.77
C ILE A 142 4.63 24.20 -12.46
N TYR A 143 4.84 25.52 -12.55
CA TYR A 143 5.01 26.41 -11.42
C TYR A 143 4.15 27.66 -11.61
N LYS A 144 3.38 28.03 -10.58
CA LYS A 144 2.60 29.28 -10.56
C LYS A 144 2.37 29.76 -9.14
N ARG A 145 2.35 31.07 -8.93
CA ARG A 145 2.09 31.72 -7.63
C ARG A 145 0.73 32.40 -7.62
N PHE A 146 0.08 32.37 -6.47
CA PHE A 146 -1.23 32.96 -6.20
C PHE A 146 -1.21 33.73 -4.86
N THR A 147 -2.15 34.65 -4.69
CA THR A 147 -2.41 35.34 -3.41
C THR A 147 -3.55 34.69 -2.63
N ASN A 148 -4.42 33.92 -3.30
CA ASN A 148 -5.51 33.16 -2.70
C ASN A 148 -5.21 31.65 -2.73
N ILE A 149 -5.49 30.95 -1.62
CA ILE A 149 -5.28 29.50 -1.49
C ILE A 149 -6.25 28.68 -2.34
N GLU A 150 -7.49 29.10 -2.47
CA GLU A 150 -8.54 28.38 -3.20
C GLU A 150 -8.21 28.33 -4.70
N GLU A 151 -7.82 29.47 -5.27
CA GLU A 151 -7.36 29.54 -6.66
C GLU A 151 -6.14 28.66 -6.91
N ALA A 152 -5.18 28.66 -5.97
CA ALA A 152 -4.00 27.80 -6.05
C ALA A 152 -4.39 26.31 -6.05
N VAL A 153 -5.33 25.91 -5.20
CA VAL A 153 -5.82 24.53 -5.10
C VAL A 153 -6.59 24.12 -6.34
N LEU A 154 -7.48 24.98 -6.85
CA LEU A 154 -8.22 24.72 -8.09
C LEU A 154 -7.27 24.55 -9.29
N PHE A 155 -6.30 25.46 -9.43
CA PHE A 155 -5.28 25.36 -10.47
C PHE A 155 -4.47 24.06 -10.32
N ARG A 156 -4.03 23.73 -9.10
CA ARG A 156 -3.31 22.49 -8.82
C ARG A 156 -4.13 21.25 -9.20
N ASN A 157 -5.42 21.21 -8.86
CA ASN A 157 -6.31 20.09 -9.15
C ASN A 157 -6.46 19.88 -10.66
N LYS A 158 -6.61 20.97 -11.43
CA LYS A 158 -6.63 20.91 -12.91
C LYS A 158 -5.35 20.28 -13.45
N ILE A 159 -4.18 20.80 -13.03
CA ILE A 159 -2.89 20.26 -13.44
C ILE A 159 -2.71 18.78 -13.07
N TYR A 160 -3.23 18.37 -11.91
CA TYR A 160 -3.17 16.98 -11.48
C TYR A 160 -3.95 16.06 -12.41
N ILE A 161 -5.15 16.47 -12.81
CA ILE A 161 -5.98 15.75 -13.80
C ILE A 161 -5.24 15.68 -15.13
N ASP A 162 -4.76 16.82 -15.65
CA ASP A 162 -4.08 16.92 -16.94
C ASP A 162 -2.81 16.05 -17.01
N LEU A 163 -2.10 15.91 -15.88
CA LEU A 163 -0.91 15.06 -15.77
C LEU A 163 -1.23 13.62 -15.36
N GLY A 164 -2.50 13.27 -15.16
CA GLY A 164 -2.95 11.93 -14.79
C GLY A 164 -2.47 11.47 -13.41
N PHE A 165 -2.43 12.36 -12.43
CA PHE A 165 -2.24 11.96 -11.03
C PHE A 165 -3.46 11.20 -10.51
N SER A 166 -3.24 10.28 -9.57
CA SER A 166 -4.37 9.64 -8.88
C SER A 166 -5.16 10.70 -8.08
N VAL A 167 -6.49 10.56 -8.06
CA VAL A 167 -7.39 11.40 -7.25
C VAL A 167 -6.96 11.43 -5.76
N ARG A 168 -6.38 10.33 -5.28
CA ARG A 168 -5.93 10.17 -3.88
C ARG A 168 -4.53 10.71 -3.62
N HIS A 169 -3.88 11.32 -4.62
CA HIS A 169 -2.54 11.88 -4.45
C HIS A 169 -2.53 12.97 -3.37
N GLY A 170 -1.67 12.81 -2.38
CA GLY A 170 -1.60 13.77 -1.27
C GLY A 170 -2.70 13.57 -0.22
N GLU A 171 -3.42 12.45 -0.21
CA GLU A 171 -4.20 12.06 0.96
C GLU A 171 -3.27 11.79 2.15
N PRO A 172 -3.72 12.05 3.40
CA PRO A 172 -2.95 11.70 4.58
C PRO A 172 -2.75 10.18 4.68
N LYS A 173 -1.64 9.76 5.29
CA LYS A 173 -1.42 8.34 5.58
C LYS A 173 -2.50 7.85 6.54
N LYS A 174 -3.17 6.74 6.20
CA LYS A 174 -4.10 6.07 7.11
C LYS A 174 -3.35 5.42 8.27
N LYS A 175 -3.94 5.51 9.47
CA LYS A 175 -3.49 4.75 10.64
C LYS A 175 -3.53 3.26 10.30
N GLN A 176 -2.42 2.57 10.51
CA GLN A 176 -2.36 1.12 10.36
C GLN A 176 -2.80 0.47 11.67
N ILE A 177 -3.38 -0.73 11.58
CA ILE A 177 -3.90 -1.45 12.73
C ILE A 177 -2.79 -2.25 13.42
N THR A 178 -3.02 -2.57 14.68
CA THR A 178 -2.19 -3.43 15.52
C THR A 178 -2.40 -4.91 15.20
N ILE A 179 -1.52 -5.76 15.76
CA ILE A 179 -1.64 -7.22 15.66
C ILE A 179 -2.96 -7.70 16.29
N LEU A 180 -3.38 -7.13 17.42
CA LEU A 180 -4.61 -7.50 18.12
C LEU A 180 -5.84 -7.11 17.29
N GLU A 181 -5.86 -5.90 16.74
CA GLU A 181 -6.95 -5.44 15.85
C GLU A 181 -7.05 -6.31 14.60
N TYR A 182 -5.92 -6.72 14.00
CA TYR A 182 -5.92 -7.62 12.84
C TYR A 182 -6.53 -8.99 13.13
N ARG A 183 -6.19 -9.57 14.29
CA ARG A 183 -6.80 -10.83 14.76
C ARG A 183 -8.28 -10.67 15.03
N ALA A 184 -8.69 -9.55 15.65
CA ALA A 184 -10.10 -9.26 15.89
C ALA A 184 -10.89 -9.18 14.56
N LEU A 185 -10.35 -8.50 13.54
CA LEU A 185 -10.97 -8.43 12.21
C LEU A 185 -11.17 -9.81 11.58
N PHE A 186 -10.20 -10.71 11.72
CA PHE A 186 -10.33 -12.09 11.25
C PHE A 186 -11.43 -12.84 12.01
N ASN A 187 -11.41 -12.79 13.34
CA ASN A 187 -12.40 -13.48 14.18
C ASN A 187 -13.82 -13.01 13.91
N CYS A 188 -14.03 -11.70 13.70
CA CYS A 188 -15.33 -11.15 13.32
C CYS A 188 -15.83 -11.63 11.96
N GLN A 189 -14.97 -12.09 11.06
CA GLN A 189 -15.39 -12.64 9.77
C GLN A 189 -15.64 -14.15 9.81
N VAL A 190 -14.96 -14.86 10.71
CA VAL A 190 -15.14 -16.31 10.88
C VAL A 190 -16.34 -16.62 11.78
N GLY A 191 -16.64 -15.76 12.77
CA GLY A 191 -17.78 -15.90 13.69
C GLY A 191 -19.14 -15.42 13.13
N VAL A 192 -19.25 -15.15 11.83
CA VAL A 192 -20.51 -14.79 11.14
C VAL A 192 -21.12 -16.01 10.41
N ASN A 193 -20.62 -17.22 10.68
CA ASN A 193 -21.22 -18.47 10.21
C ASN A 193 -21.89 -19.23 11.34
#